data_AF-A0A7W8EFF2-F1
#
_entry.id   AF-A0A7W8EFF2-F1
#
_cell.length_a   1.000
_cell.length_b   1.000
_cell.length_c   1.000
_cell.angle_alpha   90.00
_cell.angle_beta   90.00
_cell.angle_gamma   90.00
#
_symmetry.space_group_name_H-M   'P 1'
#
loop_
_entity.id
_entity.type
_entity.pdbx_description
1 polymer ?
#
loop_
_entity_poly.entity_id
_entity_poly.type
_entity_poly.pdbx_seq_one_letter_code
_entity_poly.pdbx_strand_id
1 'polypeptide(L)'
;MSTVESLLAHPYPLIRGGGLFLLFLGLGFLLSWIFRSRWLVFVIGGFATGLTASGLSALLPSLGKPSFIHIAGLAGAIVIEMGLIYLVLTRFKDAGERTLILWILLVVGVHFLPMGLAHGPLIVVLGLLLIVNAFVGLRAERVPMQVFGIVDGLLKMGFGAVMLLAYPALTFT
;
A
#
# COMPACT_ATOMS: atom_id res chain seq x y z
N MET A 1 7.86 3.40 -31.92
CA MET A 1 6.68 3.09 -31.10
C MET A 1 5.81 2.17 -31.93
N SER A 2 5.65 0.91 -31.52
CA SER A 2 4.78 -0.01 -32.26
C SER A 2 3.32 0.36 -31.99
N THR A 3 2.43 0.09 -32.95
CA THR A 3 0.98 0.34 -32.82
C THR A 3 0.38 -0.30 -31.56
N VAL A 4 0.94 -1.43 -31.12
CA VAL A 4 0.54 -2.16 -29.90
C VAL A 4 0.88 -1.41 -28.61
N GLU A 5 2.02 -0.71 -28.54
CA GLU A 5 2.40 0.08 -27.34
C GLU A 5 1.44 1.24 -27.09
N SER A 6 0.94 1.88 -28.15
CA SER A 6 -0.02 2.99 -28.02
C SER A 6 -1.38 2.52 -27.49
N LEU A 7 -1.79 1.30 -27.83
CA LEU A 7 -3.06 0.72 -27.41
C LEU A 7 -3.05 0.24 -25.96
N LEU A 8 -1.88 0.01 -25.36
CA LEU A 8 -1.74 -0.44 -23.97
C LEU A 8 -1.35 0.68 -23.00
N ALA A 9 -1.16 1.90 -23.50
CA ALA A 9 -0.77 3.04 -22.68
C ALA A 9 -1.88 3.37 -21.66
N HIS A 10 -1.51 3.41 -20.38
CA HIS A 10 -2.43 3.67 -19.28
C HIS A 10 -2.00 4.92 -18.51
N PRO A 11 -2.94 5.77 -18.03
CA PRO A 11 -2.60 6.99 -17.29
C PRO A 11 -1.70 6.74 -16.07
N TYR A 12 -1.79 5.55 -15.49
CA TYR A 12 -0.99 5.12 -14.35
C TYR A 12 -0.15 3.88 -14.72
N PRO A 13 1.05 4.05 -15.32
CA PRO A 13 1.86 2.94 -15.82
C PRO A 13 2.43 2.06 -14.69
N LEU A 14 2.53 2.59 -13.47
CA LEU A 14 3.07 1.87 -12.31
C LEU A 14 2.02 1.04 -11.56
N ILE A 15 0.77 1.01 -12.03
CA ILE A 15 -0.33 0.42 -11.26
C ILE A 15 -0.17 -1.09 -11.03
N ARG A 16 0.33 -1.84 -12.02
CA ARG A 16 0.56 -3.30 -11.89
C ARG A 16 1.64 -3.61 -10.85
N GLY A 17 2.76 -2.87 -10.91
CA GLY A 17 3.83 -3.00 -9.92
C GLY A 17 3.33 -2.68 -8.51
N GLY A 18 2.56 -1.58 -8.36
CA GLY A 18 1.90 -1.23 -7.11
C GLY A 18 0.92 -2.30 -6.61
N GLY A 19 0.14 -2.90 -7.51
CA GLY A 19 -0.80 -3.98 -7.17
C GLY A 19 -0.09 -5.24 -6.66
N LEU A 20 0.98 -5.66 -7.34
CA LEU A 20 1.83 -6.77 -6.89
C LEU A 20 2.48 -6.48 -5.55
N PHE A 21 3.00 -5.27 -5.36
CA PHE A 21 3.56 -4.85 -4.08
C PHE A 21 2.53 -4.96 -2.95
N LEU A 22 1.32 -4.43 -3.14
CA LEU A 22 0.24 -4.46 -2.16
C LEU A 22 -0.24 -5.87 -1.83
N LEU A 23 -0.27 -6.78 -2.81
CA LEU A 23 -0.65 -8.17 -2.59
C LEU A 23 0.30 -8.86 -1.61
N PHE A 24 1.60 -8.80 -1.88
CA PHE A 24 2.59 -9.48 -1.03
C PHE A 24 2.83 -8.75 0.29
N LEU A 25 2.83 -7.42 0.29
CA LEU A 25 2.93 -6.64 1.53
C LEU A 25 1.70 -6.88 2.42
N GLY A 26 0.50 -6.85 1.84
CA GLY A 26 -0.76 -7.14 2.54
C GLY A 26 -0.80 -8.55 3.11
N LEU A 27 -0.34 -9.55 2.35
CA LEU A 27 -0.19 -10.92 2.83
C LEU A 27 0.81 -11.01 3.98
N GLY A 28 1.96 -10.33 3.89
CA GLY A 28 2.93 -10.24 4.97
C GLY A 28 2.31 -9.70 6.25
N PHE A 29 1.62 -8.56 6.18
CA PHE A 29 0.92 -7.98 7.34
C PHE A 29 -0.16 -8.91 7.88
N LEU A 30 -1.00 -9.50 7.02
CA LEU A 30 -2.04 -10.43 7.45
C LEU A 30 -1.45 -11.60 8.24
N LEU A 31 -0.39 -12.21 7.72
CA LEU A 31 0.30 -13.30 8.40
C LEU A 31 0.98 -12.85 9.70
N SER A 32 1.52 -11.63 9.76
CA SER A 32 2.06 -11.06 10.99
C SER A 32 1.02 -10.91 12.10
N TRP A 33 -0.23 -10.59 11.73
CA TRP A 33 -1.33 -10.48 12.69
C TRP A 33 -1.87 -11.83 13.16
N ILE A 34 -1.82 -12.86 12.30
CA ILE A 34 -2.23 -14.23 12.63
C ILE A 34 -1.14 -14.95 13.45
N PHE A 35 0.12 -14.84 13.03
CA PHE A 35 1.27 -15.56 13.58
C PHE A 35 2.23 -14.60 14.30
N ARG A 36 1.75 -14.02 15.41
CA ARG A 36 2.44 -12.96 16.13
C ARG A 36 3.86 -13.33 16.58
N SER A 37 4.17 -14.59 16.86
CA SER A 37 5.53 -15.02 17.27
C SER A 37 6.58 -14.88 16.16
N ARG A 38 6.17 -14.81 14.89
CA ARG A 38 7.05 -14.71 13.71
C ARG A 38 6.76 -13.46 12.88
N TRP A 39 6.13 -12.45 13.48
CA TRP A 39 5.61 -11.29 12.78
C TRP A 39 6.67 -10.57 11.93
N LEU A 40 7.91 -10.45 12.41
CA LEU A 40 9.03 -9.84 11.69
C LEU A 40 9.35 -10.57 10.39
N VAL A 41 9.36 -11.92 10.41
CA VAL A 41 9.65 -12.73 9.22
C VAL A 41 8.59 -12.48 8.15
N PHE A 42 7.31 -12.38 8.54
CA PHE A 42 6.23 -12.12 7.61
C PHE A 42 6.21 -10.68 7.09
N VAL A 43 6.50 -9.67 7.91
CA VAL A 43 6.61 -8.28 7.43
C VAL A 43 7.78 -8.14 6.46
N ILE A 44 8.98 -8.60 6.85
CA ILE A 44 10.18 -8.51 6.01
C ILE A 44 10.00 -9.33 4.74
N GLY A 45 9.49 -10.56 4.85
CA GLY A 45 9.22 -11.42 3.71
C GLY A 45 8.20 -10.81 2.75
N GLY A 46 7.06 -10.34 3.26
CA GLY A 46 6.04 -9.68 2.47
C GLY A 46 6.55 -8.43 1.76
N PHE A 47 7.34 -7.60 2.45
CA PHE A 47 7.98 -6.42 1.86
C PHE A 47 8.99 -6.79 0.77
N ALA A 48 9.91 -7.71 1.05
CA ALA A 48 10.94 -8.13 0.11
C ALA A 48 10.34 -8.78 -1.14
N THR A 49 9.37 -9.69 -0.96
CA THR A 49 8.64 -10.31 -2.06
C THR A 49 7.82 -9.28 -2.82
N GLY A 50 7.13 -8.36 -2.14
CA GLY A 50 6.37 -7.29 -2.80
C GLY A 50 7.24 -6.37 -3.64
N LEU A 51 8.39 -5.94 -3.12
CA LEU A 51 9.34 -5.10 -3.85
C LEU A 51 9.89 -5.83 -5.08
N THR A 52 10.26 -7.10 -4.91
CA THR A 52 10.76 -7.95 -5.99
C THR A 52 9.69 -8.16 -7.07
N ALA A 53 8.47 -8.51 -6.68
CA ALA A 53 7.35 -8.71 -7.59
C ALA A 53 6.96 -7.41 -8.34
N SER A 54 7.01 -6.27 -7.66
CA SER A 54 6.81 -4.96 -8.27
C SER A 54 7.88 -4.66 -9.32
N GLY A 55 9.15 -4.92 -9.01
CA GLY A 55 10.25 -4.77 -9.98
C GLY A 55 10.11 -5.71 -11.18
N LEU A 56 9.76 -6.98 -10.94
CA LEU A 56 9.50 -7.98 -11.98
C LEU A 56 8.27 -7.68 -12.83
N SER A 57 7.38 -6.76 -12.40
CA SER A 57 6.27 -6.30 -13.24
C SER A 57 6.72 -5.65 -14.54
N ALA A 58 7.99 -5.21 -14.63
CA ALA A 58 8.62 -4.73 -15.86
C ALA A 58 8.73 -5.82 -16.95
N LEU A 59 8.60 -7.10 -16.58
CA LEU A 59 8.56 -8.23 -17.52
C LEU A 59 7.17 -8.42 -18.15
N LEU A 60 6.13 -7.78 -17.61
CA LEU A 60 4.79 -7.77 -18.20
C LEU A 60 4.70 -6.75 -19.34
N PRO A 61 3.72 -6.87 -20.25
CA PRO A 61 3.49 -5.87 -21.29
C PRO A 61 3.39 -4.47 -20.69
N SER A 62 4.22 -3.55 -21.18
CA SER A 62 4.33 -2.20 -20.64
C SER A 62 3.00 -1.44 -20.77
N LEU A 63 2.64 -0.74 -19.71
CA LEU A 63 1.50 0.19 -19.67
C LEU A 63 1.92 1.64 -20.01
N GLY A 64 3.12 1.81 -20.56
CA GLY A 64 3.74 3.11 -20.79
C GLY A 64 4.86 3.43 -19.78
N LYS A 65 5.49 4.60 -19.96
CA LYS A 65 6.60 5.06 -19.11
C LYS A 65 6.08 6.01 -18.03
N PRO A 66 6.53 5.87 -16.77
CA PRO A 66 6.16 6.81 -15.72
C PRO A 66 6.67 8.22 -16.03
N SER A 67 5.81 9.22 -15.84
CA SER A 67 6.16 10.63 -15.95
C SER A 67 6.88 11.12 -14.68
N PHE A 68 7.43 12.34 -14.74
CA PHE A 68 7.99 13.00 -13.56
C PHE A 68 6.98 13.07 -12.40
N ILE A 69 5.70 13.33 -12.68
CA ILE A 69 4.64 13.42 -11.65
C ILE A 69 4.46 12.08 -10.94
N HIS A 70 4.53 10.97 -11.66
CA HIS A 70 4.41 9.64 -11.06
C HIS A 70 5.60 9.35 -10.13
N ILE A 71 6.81 9.67 -10.58
CA ILE A 71 8.04 9.47 -9.80
C ILE A 71 8.06 10.38 -8.57
N ALA A 72 7.73 11.66 -8.75
CA ALA A 72 7.66 12.64 -7.66
C ALA A 72 6.57 12.27 -6.64
N GLY A 73 5.41 11.80 -7.10
CA GLY A 73 4.35 11.30 -6.25
C GLY A 73 4.78 10.11 -5.40
N LEU A 74 5.43 9.11 -6.02
CA LEU A 74 5.95 7.94 -5.31
C LEU A 74 7.04 8.31 -4.31
N ALA A 75 8.08 9.02 -4.74
CA ALA A 75 9.20 9.40 -3.88
C ALA A 75 8.76 10.35 -2.77
N GLY A 76 7.92 11.33 -3.09
CA GLY A 76 7.35 12.26 -2.14
C GLY A 76 6.50 11.55 -1.08
N ALA A 77 5.68 10.58 -1.48
CA ALA A 77 4.90 9.77 -0.55
C ALA A 77 5.78 9.01 0.44
N ILE A 78 6.89 8.40 -0.01
CA ILE A 78 7.84 7.68 0.84
C ILE A 78 8.51 8.64 1.83
N VAL A 79 8.98 9.80 1.37
CA VAL A 79 9.62 10.80 2.24
C VAL A 79 8.64 11.31 3.30
N ILE A 80 7.38 11.60 2.91
CA ILE A 80 6.32 12.01 3.83
C ILE A 80 6.05 10.91 4.87
N GLU A 81 5.94 9.66 4.44
CA GLU A 81 5.73 8.51 5.34
C GLU A 81 6.86 8.39 6.36
N MET A 82 8.11 8.43 5.92
CA MET A 82 9.27 8.36 6.81
C MET A 82 9.25 9.48 7.86
N GLY A 83 8.95 10.72 7.44
CA GLY A 83 8.84 11.87 8.34
C GLY A 83 7.69 11.73 9.35
N LEU A 84 6.52 11.27 8.89
CA LEU A 84 5.35 11.07 9.74
C LEU A 84 5.53 9.88 10.71
N ILE A 85 6.15 8.79 10.28
CA ILE A 85 6.49 7.67 11.17
C ILE A 85 7.48 8.15 12.24
N TYR A 86 8.52 8.91 11.88
CA TYR A 86 9.45 9.48 12.85
C TYR A 86 8.73 10.37 13.88
N LEU A 87 7.81 11.22 13.42
CA LEU A 87 6.98 12.05 14.30
C LEU A 87 6.11 11.19 15.24
N VAL A 88 5.46 10.14 14.73
CA VAL A 88 4.65 9.23 15.54
C VAL A 88 5.50 8.51 16.59
N LEU A 89 6.65 7.97 16.19
CA LEU A 89 7.57 7.29 17.11
C LEU A 89 8.06 8.22 18.22
N THR A 90 8.38 9.46 17.91
CA THR A 90 8.87 10.43 18.91
C THR A 90 7.75 10.96 19.81
N ARG A 91 6.54 11.18 19.26
CA ARG A 91 5.41 11.77 19.98
C ARG A 91 4.63 10.79 20.84
N PHE A 92 4.57 9.51 20.44
CA PHE A 92 3.73 8.47 21.04
C PHE A 92 4.51 7.27 21.59
N LYS A 93 5.85 7.33 21.70
CA LYS A 93 6.68 6.25 22.26
C LYS A 93 6.18 5.70 23.61
N ASP A 94 5.62 6.58 24.46
CA ASP A 94 5.19 6.22 25.82
C ASP A 94 3.67 5.97 25.89
N ALA A 95 2.94 6.03 24.77
CA ALA A 95 1.47 5.91 24.72
C ALA A 95 0.97 4.44 24.67
N GLY A 96 1.89 3.48 24.80
CA GLY A 96 1.62 2.05 24.69
C GLY A 96 1.63 1.52 23.25
N GLU A 97 1.89 0.22 23.12
CA GLU A 97 2.07 -0.47 21.84
C GLU A 97 0.87 -0.30 20.91
N ARG A 98 -0.35 -0.46 21.44
CA ARG A 98 -1.59 -0.33 20.66
C ARG A 98 -1.69 1.02 19.98
N THR A 99 -1.59 2.09 20.77
CA THR A 99 -1.72 3.46 20.30
C THR A 99 -0.66 3.76 19.25
N LEU A 100 0.59 3.36 19.52
CA LEU A 100 1.71 3.56 18.63
C LEU A 100 1.48 2.88 17.26
N ILE A 101 1.10 1.60 17.26
CA ILE A 101 0.87 0.85 16.02
C ILE A 101 -0.31 1.41 15.24
N LEU A 102 -1.41 1.78 15.88
CA LEU A 102 -2.57 2.35 15.18
C LEU A 102 -2.25 3.72 14.57
N TRP A 103 -1.42 4.54 15.21
CA TRP A 103 -0.91 5.77 14.59
C TRP A 103 0.00 5.48 13.38
N ILE A 104 0.85 4.46 13.46
CA ILE A 104 1.65 4.02 12.30
C ILE A 104 0.72 3.58 11.16
N LEU A 105 -0.30 2.75 11.43
CA LEU A 105 -1.26 2.33 10.40
C LEU A 105 -2.02 3.52 9.80
N LEU A 106 -2.35 4.53 10.61
CA LEU A 106 -2.96 5.77 10.11
C LEU A 106 -2.01 6.52 9.18
N VAL A 107 -0.72 6.61 9.51
CA VAL A 107 0.30 7.20 8.64
C VAL A 107 0.45 6.42 7.33
N VAL A 108 0.42 5.09 7.36
CA VAL A 108 0.44 4.26 6.14
C VAL A 108 -0.79 4.55 5.27
N GLY A 109 -1.97 4.75 5.87
CA GLY A 109 -3.16 5.19 5.15
C GLY A 109 -2.99 6.57 4.49
N VAL A 110 -2.40 7.54 5.21
CA VAL A 110 -2.07 8.88 4.67
C VAL A 110 -1.04 8.80 3.55
N HIS A 111 -0.02 7.94 3.66
CA HIS A 111 1.00 7.71 2.65
C HIS A 111 0.39 7.27 1.29
N PHE A 112 -0.71 6.53 1.31
CA PHE A 112 -1.39 6.10 0.08
C PHE A 112 -2.13 7.22 -0.67
N LEU A 113 -2.40 8.37 -0.03
CA LEU A 113 -3.04 9.50 -0.70
C LEU A 113 -2.14 10.12 -1.81
N PRO A 114 -0.90 10.57 -1.52
CA PRO A 114 0.00 11.07 -2.57
C PRO A 114 0.45 9.98 -3.55
N MET A 115 0.48 8.70 -3.14
CA MET A 115 0.70 7.57 -4.05
C MET A 115 -0.36 7.47 -5.17
N GLY A 116 -1.52 8.11 -5.00
CA GLY A 116 -2.54 8.27 -6.03
C GLY A 116 -2.02 8.85 -7.33
N LEU A 117 -1.01 9.72 -7.25
CA LEU A 117 -0.37 10.29 -8.44
C LEU A 117 0.36 9.23 -9.27
N ALA A 118 0.94 8.21 -8.63
CA ALA A 118 1.71 7.16 -9.29
C ALA A 118 0.85 5.96 -9.72
N HIS A 119 -0.09 5.58 -8.86
CA HIS A 119 -0.83 4.31 -8.97
C HIS A 119 -2.33 4.49 -9.22
N GLY A 120 -2.83 5.73 -9.25
CA GLY A 120 -4.21 6.04 -9.62
C GLY A 120 -5.20 6.12 -8.45
N PRO A 121 -6.47 6.43 -8.73
CA PRO A 121 -7.49 6.69 -7.72
C PRO A 121 -7.77 5.51 -6.78
N LEU A 122 -7.58 4.26 -7.22
CA LEU A 122 -7.77 3.10 -6.36
C LEU A 122 -6.89 3.12 -5.11
N ILE A 123 -5.64 3.59 -5.23
CA ILE A 123 -4.76 3.65 -4.06
C ILE A 123 -5.17 4.77 -3.09
N VAL A 124 -5.78 5.84 -3.60
CA VAL A 124 -6.37 6.91 -2.76
C VAL A 124 -7.55 6.37 -1.98
N VAL A 125 -8.45 5.62 -2.64
CA VAL A 125 -9.58 4.97 -1.97
C VAL A 125 -9.09 4.00 -0.89
N LEU A 126 -8.09 3.17 -1.20
CA LEU A 126 -7.44 2.32 -0.21
C LEU A 126 -6.92 3.15 0.98
N GLY A 127 -6.18 4.24 0.71
CA GLY A 127 -5.64 5.12 1.74
C GLY A 127 -6.73 5.67 2.67
N LEU A 128 -7.84 6.16 2.11
CA LEU A 128 -8.98 6.65 2.90
C LEU A 128 -9.60 5.55 3.77
N LEU A 129 -9.78 4.35 3.24
CA LEU A 129 -10.31 3.21 4.00
C LEU A 129 -9.36 2.81 5.15
N LEU A 130 -8.05 2.84 4.91
CA LEU A 130 -7.06 2.54 5.94
C LEU A 130 -6.99 3.62 7.03
N ILE A 131 -7.11 4.89 6.66
CA ILE A 131 -7.23 6.00 7.63
C ILE A 131 -8.44 5.78 8.52
N VAL A 132 -9.61 5.48 7.94
CA VAL A 132 -10.83 5.21 8.70
C VAL A 132 -10.64 3.99 9.60
N ASN A 133 -10.09 2.89 9.09
CA ASN A 133 -9.84 1.68 9.87
C ASN A 133 -8.94 1.95 11.08
N ALA A 134 -7.81 2.64 10.88
CA ALA A 134 -6.88 2.98 11.95
C ALA A 134 -7.49 3.96 12.97
N PHE A 135 -8.23 4.97 12.48
CA PHE A 135 -8.90 5.95 13.33
C PHE A 135 -10.00 5.30 14.20
N VAL A 136 -10.81 4.41 13.63
CA VAL A 136 -11.77 3.61 14.41
C VAL A 136 -11.02 2.77 15.44
N GLY A 137 -9.89 2.16 15.09
CA GLY A 137 -9.06 1.41 16.03
C GLY A 137 -8.55 2.24 17.22
N LEU A 138 -8.20 3.51 16.99
CA LEU A 138 -7.80 4.45 18.05
C LEU A 138 -8.95 4.79 19.00
N ARG A 139 -10.20 4.74 18.54
CA ARG A 139 -11.39 5.05 19.35
C ARG A 139 -12.02 3.83 19.99
N ALA A 140 -11.89 2.65 19.37
CA ALA A 140 -12.53 1.41 19.80
C ALA A 140 -11.60 0.57 20.69
N GLU A 141 -11.32 1.06 21.90
CA GLU A 141 -10.36 0.44 22.84
C GLU A 141 -10.72 -0.99 23.25
N ARG A 142 -12.02 -1.35 23.23
CA ARG A 142 -12.51 -2.69 23.57
C ARG A 142 -12.30 -3.73 22.47
N VAL A 143 -12.05 -3.30 21.23
CA VAL A 143 -11.84 -4.20 20.09
C VAL A 143 -10.36 -4.56 19.99
N PRO A 144 -9.99 -5.86 19.91
CA PRO A 144 -8.59 -6.26 19.78
C PRO A 144 -7.90 -5.59 18.58
N MET A 145 -6.67 -5.11 18.77
CA MET A 145 -5.91 -4.42 17.72
C MET A 145 -5.73 -5.30 16.47
N GLN A 146 -5.66 -6.62 16.66
CA GLN A 146 -5.57 -7.62 15.61
C GLN A 146 -6.64 -7.46 14.53
N VAL A 147 -7.86 -7.07 14.91
CA VAL A 147 -8.97 -6.91 13.95
C VAL A 147 -8.63 -5.84 12.92
N PHE A 148 -8.16 -4.68 13.39
CA PHE A 148 -7.77 -3.56 12.51
C PHE A 148 -6.58 -3.93 11.63
N GLY A 149 -5.61 -4.69 12.17
CA GLY A 149 -4.47 -5.19 11.42
C GLY A 149 -4.83 -6.20 10.33
N ILE A 150 -5.76 -7.12 10.61
CA ILE A 150 -6.27 -8.10 9.64
C ILE A 150 -7.03 -7.37 8.53
N VAL A 151 -7.94 -6.44 8.89
CA VAL A 151 -8.69 -5.64 7.92
C VAL A 151 -7.74 -4.85 7.02
N ASP A 152 -6.71 -4.22 7.60
CA ASP A 152 -5.69 -3.49 6.87
C ASP A 152 -4.97 -4.39 5.82
N GLY A 153 -4.52 -5.58 6.22
CA GLY A 153 -3.89 -6.55 5.33
C GLY A 153 -4.82 -7.02 4.21
N LEU A 154 -6.07 -7.34 4.54
CA LEU A 154 -7.07 -7.78 3.56
C LEU A 154 -7.44 -6.68 2.57
N LEU A 155 -7.57 -5.43 3.01
CA LEU A 155 -7.82 -4.28 2.13
C LEU A 155 -6.65 -4.10 1.14
N LYS A 156 -5.41 -4.16 1.61
CA LYS A 156 -4.23 -4.10 0.73
C LYS A 156 -4.22 -5.22 -0.31
N MET A 157 -4.51 -6.45 0.11
CA MET A 157 -4.59 -7.59 -0.81
C MET A 157 -5.72 -7.43 -1.83
N GLY A 158 -6.91 -7.04 -1.38
CA GLY A 158 -8.07 -6.82 -2.25
C GLY A 158 -7.80 -5.75 -3.31
N PHE A 159 -7.37 -4.55 -2.88
CA PHE A 159 -7.02 -3.48 -3.80
C PHE A 159 -5.83 -3.84 -4.70
N GLY A 160 -4.82 -4.53 -4.16
CA GLY A 160 -3.70 -5.03 -4.94
C GLY A 160 -4.12 -5.97 -6.07
N ALA A 161 -5.06 -6.89 -5.79
CA ALA A 161 -5.65 -7.76 -6.81
C ALA A 161 -6.40 -6.97 -7.89
N VAL A 162 -7.23 -6.00 -7.50
CA VAL A 162 -7.96 -5.15 -8.44
C VAL A 162 -7.00 -4.33 -9.31
N MET A 163 -5.98 -3.73 -8.71
CA MET A 163 -4.95 -2.95 -9.42
C MET A 163 -4.12 -3.80 -10.39
N LEU A 164 -3.90 -5.07 -10.09
CA LEU A 164 -3.15 -5.99 -10.94
C LEU A 164 -4.01 -6.53 -12.11
N LEU A 165 -5.22 -7.01 -11.81
CA LEU A 165 -6.03 -7.81 -12.72
C LEU A 165 -7.09 -7.00 -13.45
N ALA A 166 -7.76 -6.09 -12.75
CA ALA A 166 -8.98 -5.46 -13.21
C ALA A 166 -8.73 -4.06 -13.75
N TYR A 167 -7.99 -3.21 -13.04
CA TYR A 167 -7.81 -1.82 -13.43
C TYR A 167 -7.07 -1.64 -14.77
N PRO A 168 -6.04 -2.45 -15.11
CA PRO A 168 -5.44 -2.38 -16.44
C PRO A 168 -6.34 -2.93 -17.55
N ALA A 169 -7.34 -3.78 -17.23
CA ALA A 169 -8.18 -4.44 -18.22
C ALA A 169 -9.56 -3.78 -18.42
N LEU A 170 -10.11 -3.18 -17.36
CA LEU A 170 -11.44 -2.54 -17.33
C LEU A 170 -11.41 -1.05 -17.70
N THR A 171 -10.23 -0.43 -17.82
CA THR A 171 -10.09 0.98 -18.25
C THR A 171 -9.93 1.09 -19.78
N PHE A 172 -10.17 -0.01 -20.52
CA PHE A 172 -10.18 -0.07 -21.99
C PHE A 172 -11.58 0.12 -22.62
N THR A 173 -12.57 0.58 -21.87
CA THR A 173 -13.89 0.96 -22.42
C THR A 173 -14.07 2.45 -22.42
#